data_AF-A0A939L294-F1
#
_entry.id   AF-A0A939L294-F1
#
_cell.length_a   1.000
_cell.length_b   1.000
_cell.length_c   1.000
_cell.angle_alpha   90.00
_cell.angle_beta   90.00
_cell.angle_gamma   90.00
#
_symmetry.space_group_name_H-M   'P 1'
#
loop_
_entity.id
_entity.type
_entity.pdbx_description
1 polymer ?
#
loop_
_entity_poly.entity_id
_entity_poly.type
_entity_poly.pdbx_seq_one_letter_code
_entity_poly.pdbx_strand_id
1 'polypeptide(L)'
;MGLADMDLPGPPAVAEALERRARHRAYGYTVCDPAGRALVADWYRARHGVEVDPDWVLLLPCGPRTTLRVLLETIRPEAAGHEPGRP
;
A
#
# COMPACT_ATOMS: atom_id res chain seq x y z
N MET A 1 -14.00 -3.22 -23.17
CA MET A 1 -13.53 -3.95 -21.97
C MET A 1 -12.07 -3.56 -21.75
N GLY A 2 -11.74 -2.75 -20.75
CA GLY A 2 -10.39 -2.17 -20.65
C GLY A 2 -10.00 -1.64 -19.27
N LEU A 3 -10.75 -2.00 -18.22
CA LEU A 3 -10.41 -1.68 -16.84
C LEU A 3 -10.08 -3.00 -16.11
N ALA A 4 -9.15 -2.94 -15.16
CA ALA A 4 -8.64 -4.13 -14.47
C ALA A 4 -9.58 -4.67 -13.38
N ASP A 5 -10.63 -3.93 -13.02
CA ASP A 5 -11.64 -4.38 -12.07
C ASP A 5 -12.52 -5.47 -12.68
N MET A 6 -12.94 -6.42 -11.84
CA MET A 6 -13.78 -7.53 -12.26
C MET A 6 -15.25 -7.24 -11.95
N ASP A 7 -16.15 -7.63 -12.85
CA ASP A 7 -17.62 -7.62 -12.64
C ASP A 7 -18.10 -8.83 -11.80
N LEU A 8 -17.24 -9.39 -10.95
CA LEU A 8 -17.54 -10.52 -10.07
C LEU A 8 -17.80 -10.04 -8.64
N PRO A 9 -18.69 -10.68 -7.88
CA PRO A 9 -18.84 -10.38 -6.46
C PRO A 9 -17.54 -10.67 -5.70
N GLY A 10 -17.17 -9.78 -4.79
CA GLY A 10 -16.04 -9.97 -3.91
C GLY A 10 -16.29 -11.07 -2.84
N PRO A 11 -15.25 -11.48 -2.09
CA PRO A 11 -15.40 -12.50 -1.05
C PRO A 11 -16.38 -12.07 0.06
N PRO A 12 -17.32 -12.94 0.51
CA PRO A 12 -18.30 -12.60 1.55
C PRO A 12 -17.68 -12.07 2.85
N ALA A 13 -16.54 -12.64 3.26
CA ALA A 13 -15.82 -12.23 4.46
C ALA A 13 -15.40 -10.74 4.44
N VAL A 14 -15.12 -10.17 3.27
CA VAL A 14 -14.78 -8.75 3.12
C VAL A 14 -16.02 -7.88 3.32
N ALA A 15 -17.16 -8.26 2.73
CA ALA A 15 -18.42 -7.55 2.90
C ALA A 15 -18.85 -7.53 4.38
N GLU A 16 -18.79 -8.68 5.06
CA GLU A 16 -19.11 -8.78 6.49
C GLU A 16 -18.17 -7.90 7.36
N ALA A 17 -16.88 -7.85 7.04
CA ALA A 17 -15.93 -7.01 7.76
C ALA A 17 -16.24 -5.52 7.59
N LEU A 18 -16.61 -5.11 6.37
CA LEU A 18 -17.03 -3.74 6.08
C LEU A 18 -18.32 -3.37 6.82
N GLU A 19 -19.31 -4.25 6.85
CA GLU A 19 -20.55 -4.04 7.62
C GLU A 19 -20.28 -3.87 9.11
N ARG A 20 -19.46 -4.74 9.71
CA ARG A 20 -19.06 -4.60 11.12
C ARG A 20 -18.36 -3.27 11.37
N ARG A 21 -17.43 -2.87 10.50
CA ARG A 21 -16.71 -1.58 10.61
C ARG A 21 -17.66 -0.39 10.49
N ALA A 22 -18.65 -0.43 9.61
CA ALA A 22 -19.65 0.63 9.41
C ALA A 22 -20.61 0.77 10.60
N ARG A 23 -20.82 -0.29 11.39
CA ARG A 23 -21.58 -0.19 12.66
C ARG A 23 -20.81 0.57 13.74
N HIS A 24 -19.48 0.60 13.67
CA HIS A 24 -18.63 1.39 14.56
C HIS A 24 -18.51 2.84 14.06
N ARG A 25 -19.36 3.73 14.56
CA ARG A 25 -19.53 5.10 14.04
C ARG A 25 -18.39 6.09 14.32
N ALA A 26 -17.28 5.64 14.90
CA ALA A 26 -16.07 6.44 14.99
C ALA A 26 -15.27 6.30 13.69
N TYR A 27 -15.20 7.37 12.90
CA TYR A 27 -14.52 7.41 11.60
C TYR A 27 -13.32 8.37 11.57
N GLY A 28 -12.79 8.71 12.74
CA GLY A 28 -11.56 9.49 12.85
C GLY A 28 -10.34 8.74 12.30
N TYR A 29 -9.16 9.33 12.50
CA TYR A 29 -7.90 8.73 12.09
C TYR A 29 -7.78 7.30 12.61
N THR A 30 -7.45 6.39 11.69
CA THR A 30 -7.14 5.00 12.02
C THR A 30 -5.64 4.88 12.16
N VAL A 31 -5.22 4.08 13.15
CA VAL A 31 -3.84 3.60 13.22
C VAL A 31 -3.76 2.32 12.40
N CYS A 32 -2.68 2.18 11.65
CA CYS A 32 -2.41 0.92 10.98
C CYS A 32 -2.07 -0.12 12.05
N ASP A 33 -2.84 -1.19 12.12
CA ASP A 33 -2.60 -2.27 13.07
C ASP A 33 -1.22 -2.89 12.79
N PRO A 34 -0.33 -3.01 13.80
CA PRO A 34 0.98 -3.62 13.63
C PRO A 34 0.93 -5.02 13.00
N ALA A 35 -0.16 -5.76 13.21
CA ALA A 35 -0.33 -7.09 12.61
C ALA A 35 -0.48 -7.07 11.07
N GLY A 36 -0.78 -5.91 10.46
CA GLY A 36 -0.97 -5.80 9.02
C GLY A 36 0.27 -6.21 8.21
N ARG A 37 1.47 -5.89 8.69
CA ARG A 37 2.73 -6.26 8.00
C ARG A 37 2.97 -7.77 8.05
N ALA A 38 2.74 -8.38 9.20
CA ALA A 38 2.84 -9.83 9.38
C ALA A 38 1.82 -10.58 8.52
N LEU A 39 0.59 -10.08 8.43
CA LEU A 39 -0.47 -10.66 7.59
C LEU A 39 -0.06 -10.71 6.10
N VAL A 40 0.58 -9.64 5.59
CA VAL A 40 1.09 -9.60 4.21
C VAL A 40 2.19 -10.64 4.01
N ALA A 41 3.15 -10.70 4.93
CA ALA A 41 4.23 -11.69 4.87
C ALA A 41 3.71 -13.13 4.88
N ASP A 42 2.77 -13.43 5.78
CA ASP A 42 2.13 -14.74 5.89
C ASP A 42 1.37 -15.13 4.62
N TRP A 43 0.69 -14.17 3.98
CA TRP A 43 -0.03 -14.43 2.73
C TRP A 43 0.94 -14.77 1.59
N TYR A 44 2.07 -14.08 1.49
CA TYR A 44 3.11 -14.38 0.49
C TYR A 44 3.70 -15.78 0.70
N ARG A 45 3.97 -16.14 1.95
CA ARG A 45 4.45 -17.49 2.29
C ARG A 45 3.41 -18.55 1.93
N ALA A 46 2.16 -18.38 2.36
CA ALA A 46 1.11 -19.37 2.14
C ALA A 46 0.75 -19.55 0.66
N ARG A 47 0.70 -18.46 -0.11
CA ARG A 47 0.26 -18.51 -1.51
C ARG A 47 1.39 -18.77 -2.49
N HIS A 48 2.59 -18.26 -2.21
CA HIS A 48 3.70 -18.25 -3.17
C HIS A 48 4.93 -19.00 -2.65
N GLY A 49 4.96 -19.44 -1.38
CA GLY A 49 6.14 -20.08 -0.78
C GLY A 49 7.31 -19.11 -0.56
N VAL A 50 7.05 -17.80 -0.57
CA VAL A 50 8.07 -16.76 -0.45
C VAL A 50 8.10 -16.23 0.98
N GLU A 51 9.26 -16.32 1.62
CA GLU A 51 9.51 -15.67 2.90
C GLU A 51 9.72 -14.16 2.69
N VAL A 52 8.87 -13.35 3.31
CA VAL A 52 8.94 -11.89 3.28
C VAL A 52 9.17 -11.39 4.71
N ASP A 53 10.19 -10.55 4.90
CA ASP A 53 10.38 -9.86 6.17
C ASP A 53 9.26 -8.80 6.36
N PRO A 54 8.46 -8.86 7.44
CA PRO A 54 7.44 -7.84 7.72
C PRO A 54 7.96 -6.40 7.73
N ASP A 55 9.24 -6.18 8.04
CA ASP A 55 9.85 -4.85 8.04
C ASP A 55 9.99 -4.26 6.63
N TRP A 56 9.99 -5.10 5.59
CA TRP A 56 9.98 -4.65 4.20
C TRP A 56 8.61 -4.14 3.74
N VAL A 57 7.53 -4.43 4.49
CA VAL A 57 6.16 -4.11 4.09
C VAL A 57 5.78 -2.67 4.48
N LEU A 58 5.47 -1.84 3.50
CA LEU A 58 4.90 -0.51 3.70
C LEU A 58 3.39 -0.52 3.39
N LEU A 59 2.58 -0.18 4.39
CA LEU A 59 1.12 -0.05 4.25
C LEU A 59 0.78 1.40 3.92
N LEU A 60 0.75 1.71 2.62
CA LEU A 60 0.53 3.06 2.11
C LEU A 60 -0.95 3.32 1.80
N PRO A 61 -1.46 4.55 2.03
CA PRO A 61 -2.85 4.91 1.74
C PRO A 61 -3.12 5.17 0.25
N CYS A 62 -2.15 4.89 -0.62
CA CYS A 62 -2.19 5.19 -2.04
C CYS A 62 -1.86 3.96 -2.90
N GLY A 63 -2.34 3.98 -4.16
CA GLY A 63 -2.14 2.86 -5.07
C GLY A 63 -0.72 2.75 -5.64
N PRO A 64 -0.44 1.68 -6.42
CA PRO A 64 0.89 1.39 -6.96
C PRO A 64 1.49 2.52 -7.81
N ARG A 65 0.65 3.22 -8.61
CA ARG A 65 1.11 4.35 -9.45
C ARG A 65 1.72 5.47 -8.62
N THR A 66 1.06 5.89 -7.54
CA THR A 66 1.54 6.96 -6.68
C THR A 66 2.78 6.52 -5.92
N THR A 67 2.79 5.28 -5.41
CA THR A 67 3.95 4.68 -4.73
C THR A 67 5.19 4.68 -5.63
N LEU A 68 5.05 4.25 -6.89
CA LEU A 68 6.15 4.27 -7.86
C LEU A 68 6.67 5.69 -8.10
N ARG A 69 5.78 6.67 -8.24
CA ARG A 69 6.19 8.07 -8.40
C ARG A 69 6.97 8.59 -7.19
N VAL A 70 6.50 8.29 -5.97
CA VAL A 70 7.21 8.68 -4.72
C VAL A 70 8.59 8.06 -4.67
N LEU A 71 8.71 6.77 -5.00
CA LEU A 71 10.00 6.08 -5.05
C LEU A 71 10.96 6.77 -6.03
N LEU A 72 10.50 7.04 -7.25
CA LEU A 72 11.31 7.69 -8.29
C LEU A 72 11.78 9.09 -7.90
N GLU A 73 10.93 9.89 -7.25
CA GLU A 73 11.33 11.21 -6.75
C GLU A 73 12.30 11.11 -5.56
N THR A 74 12.20 10.06 -4.74
CA THR A 74 13.08 9.85 -3.57
C THR A 74 14.49 9.41 -3.98
N ILE A 75 14.62 8.61 -5.04
CA ILE A 75 15.92 8.17 -5.56
C ILE A 75 16.51 9.13 -6.59
N ARG A 76 15.81 10.22 -6.90
CA ARG A 76 16.28 11.20 -7.87
C ARG A 76 17.59 11.81 -7.35
N PRO A 77 18.68 11.78 -8.13
CA PRO A 77 19.90 12.44 -7.72
C PRO A 77 19.61 13.93 -7.52
N GLU A 78 20.11 14.51 -6.42
CA GLU A 78 20.13 15.96 -6.30
C GLU A 78 20.86 16.50 -7.54
N ALA A 79 20.23 17.45 -8.24
CA ALA A 79 20.88 18.10 -9.35
C ALA A 79 22.23 18.62 -8.82
N ALA A 80 23.34 18.15 -9.42
CA ALA A 80 24.66 18.71 -9.18
C ALA A 80 24.51 20.23 -9.19
N GLY A 81 24.96 20.85 -8.10
CA GLY A 81 24.52 22.17 -7.66
C GLY A 81 24.33 23.18 -8.79
N HIS A 82 23.30 23.99 -8.67
CA HIS A 82 23.24 25.27 -9.36
C HIS A 82 24.57 25.99 -9.12
N GLU A 83 25.47 26.00 -10.11
CA GLU A 83 26.67 26.82 -10.05
C GLU A 83 26.23 28.28 -10.03
N PRO A 84 26.45 29.04 -8.94
CA PRO A 84 26.11 30.44 -8.90
C PRO A 84 27.19 31.18 -9.69
N GLY A 85 26.90 31.48 -10.95
CA GLY A 85 27.77 32.30 -11.79
C GLY A 85 28.29 31.56 -13.01
N ARG A 86 27.49 31.51 -14.06
CA ARG A 86 28.01 31.61 -15.43
C ARG A 86 27.30 32.80 -16.08
N PRO A 87 28.04 33.71 -16.72
CA PRO A 87 27.51 34.99 -17.22
C PRO A 87 26.35 34.83 -18.20
#